data_AF-A0A973NK01-F1
#
_entry.id   AF-A0A973NK01-F1
#
_cell.length_a   1.000
_cell.length_b   1.000
_cell.length_c   1.000
_cell.angle_alpha   90.00
_cell.angle_beta   90.00
_cell.angle_gamma   90.00
#
_symmetry.space_group_name_H-M   'P 1'
#
loop_
_entity.id
_entity.type
_entity.pdbx_description
1 polymer ?
#
loop_
_entity_poly.entity_id
_entity_poly.type
_entity_poly.pdbx_seq_one_letter_code
_entity_poly.pdbx_strand_id
1 'polypeptide(L)'
;MSTVLDRPRIIAEPSTVNGAGEVLTDAALEFLAELHERFNERRLDLLEAREERQDRFDAGELPDFPAETRDIRNAVWTVGTIPPDLLDRRVEITGPTNAKMLINALNSGAQAFMADFEDATSPTWEELVQGQVNLRNYWNDRLDYTDPDSGKHYAVGEKPAVLMVRPRGWHLPEDHVMVGEEVVSGALFDFALYLWHNARPALAKGSGPYFYLPKLESRHEAALWSDVFRFAE
;
A
#
# COMPACT_ATOMS: atom_id res chain seq x y z
N MET A 1 7.93 35.82 -25.43
CA MET A 1 7.90 34.35 -25.36
C MET A 1 7.88 33.98 -23.89
N SER A 2 6.68 33.79 -23.34
CA SER A 2 6.55 33.25 -21.98
C SER A 2 6.97 31.80 -22.07
N THR A 3 8.16 31.47 -21.57
CA THR A 3 8.52 30.10 -21.25
C THR A 3 7.48 29.65 -20.23
N VAL A 4 6.48 28.89 -20.68
CA VAL A 4 5.67 28.08 -19.79
C VAL A 4 6.68 27.19 -19.10
N LEU A 5 7.02 27.53 -17.86
CA LEU A 5 7.80 26.65 -17.00
C LEU A 5 6.96 25.40 -16.88
N ASP A 6 7.41 24.32 -17.51
CA ASP A 6 6.81 23.00 -17.42
C ASP A 6 6.97 22.58 -15.97
N ARG A 7 5.97 22.91 -15.15
CA ARG A 7 5.98 22.52 -13.74
C ARG A 7 5.63 21.05 -13.72
N PRO A 8 6.46 20.22 -13.06
CA PRO A 8 6.14 18.80 -12.94
C PRO A 8 4.79 18.66 -12.25
N ARG A 9 3.96 17.76 -12.78
CA ARG A 9 2.60 17.47 -12.28
C ARG A 9 2.62 17.06 -10.81
N ILE A 10 3.67 16.32 -10.43
CA ILE A 10 3.92 15.81 -9.10
C ILE A 10 5.35 16.15 -8.67
N ILE A 11 5.51 16.48 -7.39
CA ILE A 11 6.80 16.78 -6.78
C ILE A 11 6.93 15.93 -5.53
N ALA A 12 7.99 15.12 -5.46
CA ALA A 12 8.40 14.42 -4.25
C ALA A 12 9.65 15.10 -3.68
N GLU A 13 9.76 15.19 -2.37
CA GLU A 13 10.98 15.67 -1.73
C GLU A 13 12.17 14.75 -2.05
N PRO A 14 13.39 15.30 -2.20
CA PRO A 14 14.59 14.49 -2.36
C PRO A 14 14.75 13.51 -1.19
N SER A 15 15.17 12.28 -1.48
CA SER A 15 15.52 11.29 -0.47
C SER A 15 17.01 10.98 -0.48
N THR A 16 17.59 10.83 0.71
CA THR A 16 18.99 10.41 0.89
C THR A 16 19.16 8.90 0.96
N VAL A 17 18.05 8.15 0.93
CA VAL A 17 18.03 6.68 0.97
C VAL A 17 18.74 6.12 -0.27
N ASN A 18 19.64 5.17 -0.06
CA ASN A 18 20.28 4.46 -1.17
C ASN A 18 19.23 3.66 -1.97
N GLY A 19 19.22 3.81 -3.28
CA GLY A 19 18.20 3.22 -4.16
C GLY A 19 16.90 4.02 -4.27
N ALA A 20 16.77 5.18 -3.61
CA ALA A 20 15.55 6.01 -3.70
C ALA A 20 15.20 6.38 -5.16
N GLY A 21 16.20 6.70 -5.99
CA GLY A 21 15.99 7.01 -7.40
C GLY A 21 15.48 5.84 -8.24
N GLU A 22 15.55 4.60 -7.73
CA GLU A 22 14.98 3.41 -8.38
C GLU A 22 13.51 3.20 -8.03
N VAL A 23 12.99 3.85 -6.97
CA VAL A 23 11.59 3.76 -6.55
C VAL A 23 10.81 5.06 -6.81
N LEU A 24 11.45 6.23 -6.65
CA LEU A 24 10.90 7.55 -6.95
C LEU A 24 11.22 7.97 -8.40
N THR A 25 11.05 7.05 -9.35
CA THR A 25 11.26 7.35 -10.78
C THR A 25 10.16 8.26 -11.31
N ASP A 26 10.45 9.13 -12.28
CA ASP A 26 9.46 10.02 -12.91
C ASP A 26 8.19 9.26 -13.35
N ALA A 27 8.33 8.08 -13.94
CA ALA A 27 7.18 7.30 -14.40
C ALA A 27 6.31 6.74 -13.25
N ALA A 28 6.93 6.35 -12.13
CA ALA A 28 6.20 5.89 -10.94
C ALA A 28 5.47 7.05 -10.25
N LEU A 29 6.10 8.22 -10.20
CA LEU A 29 5.49 9.42 -9.67
C LEU A 29 4.35 9.90 -10.58
N GLU A 30 4.51 9.85 -11.90
CA GLU A 30 3.44 10.20 -12.84
C GLU A 30 2.22 9.28 -12.68
N PHE A 31 2.44 7.97 -12.48
CA PHE A 31 1.36 7.03 -12.15
C PHE A 31 0.66 7.39 -10.83
N LEU A 32 1.42 7.76 -9.79
CA LEU A 32 0.85 8.26 -8.54
C LEU A 32 0.06 9.55 -8.74
N ALA A 33 0.51 10.45 -9.61
CA ALA A 33 -0.22 11.67 -9.94
C ALA A 33 -1.56 11.36 -10.61
N GLU A 34 -1.60 10.38 -11.52
CA GLU A 34 -2.84 9.90 -12.14
C GLU A 34 -3.81 9.32 -11.11
N LEU A 35 -3.32 8.55 -10.15
CA LEU A 35 -4.15 8.04 -9.06
C LEU A 35 -4.70 9.17 -8.19
N HIS A 36 -3.85 10.13 -7.83
CA HIS A 36 -4.24 11.28 -7.00
C HIS A 36 -5.36 12.06 -7.66
N GLU A 37 -5.17 12.51 -8.90
CA GLU A 37 -6.18 13.35 -9.60
C GLU A 37 -7.51 12.63 -9.83
N ARG A 38 -7.50 11.30 -9.98
CA ARG A 38 -8.73 10.53 -10.20
C ARG A 38 -9.49 10.21 -8.93
N PHE A 39 -8.79 10.04 -7.81
CA PHE A 39 -9.36 9.38 -6.63
C PHE A 39 -9.25 10.18 -5.34
N ASN A 40 -8.41 11.22 -5.27
CA ASN A 40 -8.21 11.98 -4.04
C ASN A 40 -9.47 12.75 -3.62
N GLU A 41 -10.18 13.38 -4.55
CA GLU A 41 -11.44 14.09 -4.25
C GLU A 41 -12.45 13.14 -3.58
N ARG A 42 -12.74 11.99 -4.21
CA ARG A 42 -13.62 10.98 -3.63
C ARG A 42 -13.10 10.41 -2.30
N ARG A 43 -11.78 10.30 -2.11
CA ARG A 43 -11.21 9.91 -0.81
C ARG A 43 -11.58 10.94 0.27
N LEU A 44 -11.41 12.23 -0.02
CA LEU A 44 -11.73 13.31 0.91
C LEU A 44 -13.23 13.36 1.23
N ASP A 45 -14.10 13.23 0.22
CA ASP A 45 -15.56 13.14 0.42
C ASP A 45 -15.93 11.97 1.36
N LEU A 46 -15.24 10.83 1.23
CA LEU A 46 -15.47 9.67 2.09
C LEU A 46 -14.98 9.88 3.53
N LEU A 47 -13.92 10.67 3.73
CA LEU A 47 -13.46 11.04 5.07
C LEU A 47 -14.43 12.03 5.73
N GLU A 48 -14.95 13.01 4.99
CA GLU A 48 -16.02 13.89 5.48
C GLU A 48 -17.28 13.09 5.84
N ALA A 49 -17.66 12.12 5.01
CA ALA A 49 -18.79 11.22 5.29
C ALA A 49 -18.58 10.31 6.52
N ARG A 50 -17.34 10.15 7.03
CA ARG A 50 -17.09 9.52 8.34
C ARG A 50 -17.47 10.46 9.47
N GLU A 51 -17.07 11.73 9.39
CA GLU A 51 -17.41 12.75 10.38
C GLU A 51 -18.92 12.92 10.49
N GLU A 52 -19.61 13.09 9.36
CA GLU A 52 -21.08 13.21 9.34
C GLU A 52 -21.78 11.99 9.95
N ARG A 53 -21.20 10.79 9.81
CA ARG A 53 -21.75 9.57 10.39
C ARG A 53 -21.48 9.50 11.89
N GLN A 54 -20.29 9.89 12.31
CA GLN A 54 -19.93 9.96 13.72
C GLN A 54 -20.86 10.94 14.45
N ASP A 55 -21.16 12.10 13.86
CA ASP A 55 -22.11 13.08 14.42
C ASP A 55 -23.49 12.48 14.66
N ARG A 56 -23.98 11.63 13.74
CA ARG A 56 -25.25 10.93 13.93
C ARG A 56 -25.18 9.89 15.06
N PHE A 57 -24.07 9.17 15.17
CA PHE A 57 -23.86 8.23 16.26
C PHE A 57 -23.81 8.93 17.62
N ASP A 58 -23.13 10.07 17.69
CA ASP A 58 -23.04 10.89 18.89
C ASP A 58 -24.41 11.48 19.27
N ALA A 59 -25.28 11.74 18.29
CA ALA A 59 -26.68 12.14 18.49
C ALA A 59 -27.61 10.99 18.94
N GLY A 60 -27.09 9.76 19.08
CA GLY A 60 -27.81 8.60 19.62
C GLY A 60 -28.28 7.59 18.57
N GLU A 61 -27.93 7.77 17.29
CA GLU A 61 -28.08 6.70 16.29
C GLU A 61 -27.12 5.55 16.66
N LEU A 62 -27.57 4.30 16.54
CA LEU A 62 -26.69 3.13 16.71
C LEU A 62 -26.39 2.49 15.35
N PRO A 63 -25.18 1.94 15.13
CA PRO A 63 -24.88 1.21 13.90
C PRO A 63 -25.81 0.01 13.72
N ASP A 64 -26.32 -0.17 12.51
CA ASP A 64 -27.11 -1.34 12.11
C ASP A 64 -26.85 -1.72 10.63
N PHE A 65 -27.33 -2.88 10.21
CA PHE A 65 -27.22 -3.34 8.83
C PHE A 65 -28.03 -2.46 7.87
N PRO A 66 -27.41 -1.86 6.84
CA PRO A 66 -28.13 -0.95 5.95
C PRO A 66 -29.24 -1.68 5.18
N ALA A 67 -30.44 -1.11 5.16
CA ALA A 67 -31.60 -1.70 4.50
C ALA A 67 -31.41 -1.80 2.98
N GLU A 68 -30.76 -0.80 2.37
CA GLU A 68 -30.55 -0.67 0.94
C GLU A 68 -29.59 -1.72 0.35
N THR A 69 -28.85 -2.45 1.19
CA THR A 69 -27.95 -3.53 0.76
C THR A 69 -28.46 -4.93 1.13
N ARG A 70 -29.71 -5.04 1.57
CA ARG A 70 -30.30 -6.32 1.99
C ARG A 70 -30.28 -7.38 0.90
N ASP A 71 -30.56 -6.98 -0.34
CA ASP A 71 -30.61 -7.92 -1.47
C ASP A 71 -29.23 -8.52 -1.76
N ILE A 72 -28.16 -7.75 -1.58
CA ILE A 72 -26.78 -8.26 -1.69
C ILE A 72 -26.50 -9.31 -0.62
N ARG A 73 -26.89 -9.05 0.64
CA ARG A 73 -26.67 -9.99 1.76
C ARG A 73 -27.48 -11.28 1.62
N ASN A 74 -28.62 -11.22 0.96
CA ASN A 74 -29.52 -12.37 0.75
C ASN A 74 -29.26 -13.13 -0.55
N ALA A 75 -28.47 -12.58 -1.46
CA ALA A 75 -28.13 -13.22 -2.72
C ALA A 75 -27.09 -14.32 -2.54
N VAL A 76 -27.08 -15.29 -3.47
CA VAL A 76 -26.02 -16.31 -3.56
C VAL A 76 -24.94 -15.79 -4.50
N TRP A 77 -23.80 -15.42 -3.96
CA TRP A 77 -22.63 -14.95 -4.70
C TRP A 77 -21.35 -15.31 -3.96
N THR A 78 -20.22 -15.23 -4.66
CA THR A 78 -18.88 -15.43 -4.08
C THR A 78 -17.91 -14.39 -4.63
N VAL A 79 -16.79 -14.23 -3.95
CA VAL A 79 -15.65 -13.45 -4.47
C VAL A 79 -15.06 -14.11 -5.73
N GLY A 80 -14.17 -13.40 -6.43
CA GLY A 80 -13.44 -13.93 -7.58
C GLY A 80 -12.45 -15.05 -7.20
N THR A 81 -11.77 -15.59 -8.20
CA THR A 81 -10.79 -16.67 -8.01
C THR A 81 -9.65 -16.22 -7.10
N ILE A 82 -9.38 -17.02 -6.06
CA ILE A 82 -8.24 -16.80 -5.15
C ILE A 82 -6.98 -17.46 -5.78
N PRO A 83 -5.87 -16.72 -5.92
CA PRO A 83 -4.60 -17.26 -6.41
C PRO A 83 -4.11 -18.48 -5.59
N PRO A 84 -3.44 -19.47 -6.21
CA PRO A 84 -3.05 -20.70 -5.54
C PRO A 84 -2.20 -20.52 -4.27
N ASP A 85 -1.30 -19.54 -4.27
CA ASP A 85 -0.40 -19.23 -3.16
C ASP A 85 -1.13 -18.52 -1.99
N LEU A 86 -2.36 -18.05 -2.19
CA LEU A 86 -3.22 -17.48 -1.14
C LEU A 86 -4.28 -18.46 -0.61
N LEU A 87 -4.29 -19.72 -1.07
CA LEU A 87 -5.27 -20.72 -0.61
C LEU A 87 -4.95 -21.26 0.79
N ASP A 88 -3.67 -21.35 1.16
CA ASP A 88 -3.23 -21.77 2.50
C ASP A 88 -2.62 -20.57 3.24
N ARG A 89 -3.41 -19.96 4.13
CA ARG A 89 -3.03 -18.80 4.94
C ARG A 89 -3.18 -19.08 6.44
N ARG A 90 -2.90 -20.32 6.86
CA ARG A 90 -3.13 -20.79 8.24
C ARG A 90 -2.39 -19.98 9.31
N VAL A 91 -1.22 -19.44 8.98
CA VAL A 91 -0.43 -18.55 9.83
C VAL A 91 0.11 -17.42 8.97
N GLU A 92 -0.13 -16.21 9.43
CA GLU A 92 0.42 -14.98 8.85
C GLU A 92 1.26 -14.27 9.91
N ILE A 93 2.45 -13.83 9.53
CA ILE A 93 3.27 -12.95 10.36
C ILE A 93 3.14 -11.51 9.86
N THR A 94 3.27 -10.54 10.75
CA THR A 94 3.19 -9.11 10.44
C THR A 94 4.45 -8.42 10.89
N GLY A 95 4.88 -7.37 10.18
CA GLY A 95 6.06 -6.62 10.58
C GLY A 95 6.39 -5.46 9.64
N PRO A 96 7.30 -4.57 10.09
CA PRO A 96 7.71 -3.40 9.32
C PRO A 96 8.50 -3.79 8.07
N THR A 97 8.74 -2.81 7.20
CA THR A 97 9.39 -2.98 5.90
C THR A 97 10.91 -2.80 5.92
N ASN A 98 11.55 -2.65 7.10
CA ASN A 98 13.00 -2.62 7.21
C ASN A 98 13.64 -3.98 6.88
N ALA A 99 14.82 -3.95 6.23
CA ALA A 99 15.40 -5.13 5.59
C ALA A 99 15.57 -6.35 6.52
N LYS A 100 16.09 -6.14 7.74
CA LYS A 100 16.30 -7.22 8.71
C LYS A 100 14.98 -7.91 9.09
N MET A 101 13.94 -7.12 9.40
CA MET A 101 12.64 -7.66 9.79
C MET A 101 11.92 -8.30 8.61
N LEU A 102 12.01 -7.68 7.43
CA LEU A 102 11.46 -8.20 6.18
C LEU A 102 12.04 -9.61 5.89
N ILE A 103 13.37 -9.78 5.96
CA ILE A 103 14.04 -11.07 5.72
C ILE A 103 13.64 -12.11 6.79
N ASN A 104 13.62 -11.73 8.07
CA ASN A 104 13.26 -12.65 9.15
C ASN A 104 11.79 -13.11 9.04
N ALA A 105 10.88 -12.21 8.67
CA ALA A 105 9.47 -12.52 8.50
C ALA A 105 9.23 -13.44 7.30
N LEU A 106 9.87 -13.16 6.16
CA LEU A 106 9.85 -14.04 4.98
C LEU A 106 10.37 -15.45 5.31
N ASN A 107 11.40 -15.55 6.17
CA ASN A 107 12.02 -16.82 6.56
C ASN A 107 11.38 -17.49 7.79
N SER A 108 10.26 -16.97 8.31
CA SER A 108 9.68 -17.42 9.59
C SER A 108 9.02 -18.79 9.54
N GLY A 109 8.70 -19.30 8.35
CA GLY A 109 7.89 -20.50 8.15
C GLY A 109 6.38 -20.25 8.16
N ALA A 110 5.94 -18.98 8.32
CA ALA A 110 4.57 -18.58 8.05
C ALA A 110 4.23 -18.73 6.56
N GLN A 111 2.95 -18.87 6.25
CA GLN A 111 2.45 -19.03 4.88
C GLN A 111 2.39 -17.69 4.18
N ALA A 112 2.04 -16.63 4.92
CA ALA A 112 2.04 -15.27 4.43
C ALA A 112 2.74 -14.32 5.41
N PHE A 113 3.26 -13.23 4.86
CA PHE A 113 3.84 -12.12 5.58
C PHE A 113 3.20 -10.83 5.10
N MET A 114 2.58 -10.10 6.03
CA MET A 114 2.09 -8.75 5.79
C MET A 114 3.19 -7.73 6.13
N ALA A 115 3.84 -7.22 5.09
CA ALA A 115 4.80 -6.11 5.19
C ALA A 115 4.06 -4.80 5.36
N ASP A 116 4.39 -4.07 6.41
CA ASP A 116 3.53 -3.02 6.94
C ASP A 116 4.13 -1.61 6.76
N PHE A 117 3.41 -0.75 6.05
CA PHE A 117 3.66 0.70 6.03
C PHE A 117 2.76 1.47 7.02
N GLU A 118 1.92 0.76 7.75
CA GLU A 118 0.91 1.32 8.63
C GLU A 118 1.29 1.17 10.12
N ASP A 119 0.45 0.58 10.99
CA ASP A 119 0.62 0.68 12.46
C ASP A 119 1.94 0.17 13.03
N ALA A 120 2.67 -0.72 12.36
CA ALA A 120 3.97 -1.23 12.82
C ALA A 120 5.16 -0.39 12.33
N THR A 121 4.92 0.66 11.53
CA THR A 121 5.96 1.50 10.93
C THR A 121 5.69 2.97 11.25
N SER A 122 6.69 3.63 11.85
CA SER A 122 6.65 5.10 11.96
C SER A 122 6.84 5.69 10.55
N PRO A 123 5.88 6.47 10.03
CA PRO A 123 5.87 6.85 8.62
C PRO A 123 6.77 8.06 8.34
N THR A 124 8.05 7.97 8.67
CA THR A 124 9.04 8.98 8.24
C THR A 124 9.38 8.77 6.77
N TRP A 125 9.77 9.85 6.08
CA TRP A 125 10.12 9.77 4.65
C TRP A 125 11.18 8.71 4.36
N GLU A 126 12.23 8.65 5.19
CA GLU A 126 13.30 7.67 5.05
C GLU A 126 12.80 6.23 5.24
N GLU A 127 11.95 5.96 6.22
CA GLU A 127 11.42 4.61 6.48
C GLU A 127 10.50 4.14 5.34
N LEU A 128 9.64 5.03 4.84
CA LEU A 128 8.71 4.71 3.75
C LEU A 128 9.46 4.45 2.44
N VAL A 129 10.39 5.34 2.06
CA VAL A 129 11.21 5.16 0.85
C VAL A 129 12.11 3.93 0.98
N GLN A 130 12.77 3.72 2.13
CA GLN A 130 13.60 2.54 2.36
C GLN A 130 12.78 1.24 2.32
N GLY A 131 11.55 1.26 2.84
CA GLY A 131 10.62 0.15 2.76
C GLY A 131 10.30 -0.22 1.30
N GLN A 132 9.98 0.77 0.46
CA GLN A 132 9.75 0.55 -0.98
C GLN A 132 10.99 -0.02 -1.68
N VAL A 133 12.19 0.49 -1.36
CA VAL A 133 13.46 -0.04 -1.87
C VAL A 133 13.64 -1.50 -1.47
N ASN A 134 13.37 -1.86 -0.20
CA ASN A 134 13.52 -3.23 0.28
C ASN A 134 12.55 -4.19 -0.40
N LEU A 135 11.29 -3.80 -0.58
CA LEU A 135 10.29 -4.60 -1.29
C LEU A 135 10.66 -4.78 -2.76
N ARG A 136 11.16 -3.73 -3.42
CA ARG A 136 11.70 -3.84 -4.79
C ARG A 136 12.89 -4.78 -4.85
N ASN A 137 13.82 -4.69 -3.90
CA ASN A 137 14.99 -5.56 -3.87
C ASN A 137 14.61 -7.02 -3.62
N TYR A 138 13.56 -7.29 -2.83
CA TYR A 138 13.04 -8.65 -2.64
C TYR A 138 12.64 -9.28 -3.97
N TRP A 139 11.79 -8.61 -4.73
CA TRP A 139 11.29 -9.15 -5.99
C TRP A 139 12.36 -9.23 -7.09
N ASN A 140 13.46 -8.48 -6.97
CA ASN A 140 14.61 -8.53 -7.86
C ASN A 140 15.77 -9.43 -7.38
N ASP A 141 15.57 -10.22 -6.32
CA ASP A 141 16.58 -11.12 -5.73
C ASP A 141 17.85 -10.39 -5.25
N ARG A 142 17.68 -9.16 -4.76
CA ARG A 142 18.75 -8.28 -4.26
C ARG A 142 18.60 -7.90 -2.78
N LEU A 143 17.58 -8.43 -2.09
CA LEU A 143 17.36 -8.13 -0.68
C LEU A 143 18.33 -8.93 0.20
N ASP A 144 19.25 -8.21 0.83
CA ASP A 144 20.10 -8.72 1.88
C ASP A 144 20.26 -7.69 3.01
N TYR A 145 20.83 -8.13 4.14
CA TYR A 145 21.14 -7.25 5.24
C TYR A 145 22.34 -7.80 6.03
N THR A 146 23.31 -6.95 6.34
CA THR A 146 24.39 -7.29 7.27
C THR A 146 24.26 -6.43 8.51
N ASP A 147 24.09 -7.08 9.65
CA ASP A 147 23.96 -6.42 10.94
C ASP A 147 25.30 -5.75 11.31
N PRO A 148 25.35 -4.42 11.49
CA PRO A 148 26.62 -3.70 11.66
C PRO A 148 27.30 -4.02 12.99
N ASP A 149 26.54 -4.43 14.02
CA ASP A 149 27.06 -4.70 15.35
C ASP A 149 27.63 -6.13 15.46
N SER A 150 26.90 -7.12 14.94
CA SER A 150 27.28 -8.53 15.02
C SER A 150 28.02 -9.07 13.80
N GLY A 151 27.99 -8.34 12.67
CA GLY A 151 28.50 -8.81 11.38
C GLY A 151 27.69 -9.95 10.76
N LYS A 152 26.55 -10.31 11.36
CA LYS A 152 25.72 -11.42 10.85
C LYS A 152 25.01 -11.00 9.57
N HIS A 153 25.18 -11.82 8.53
CA HIS A 153 24.50 -11.66 7.25
C HIS A 153 23.14 -12.37 7.24
N TYR A 154 22.15 -11.71 6.64
CA TYR A 154 20.77 -12.16 6.48
C TYR A 154 20.42 -12.08 4.98
N ALA A 155 19.83 -13.15 4.47
CA ALA A 155 19.34 -13.24 3.10
C ALA A 155 18.01 -14.03 3.09
N VAL A 156 17.23 -13.84 2.04
CA VAL A 156 15.97 -14.57 1.84
C VAL A 156 16.25 -16.04 1.55
N GLY A 157 15.51 -16.94 2.20
CA GLY A 157 15.63 -18.38 2.04
C GLY A 157 14.90 -18.92 0.81
N GLU A 158 14.96 -20.23 0.58
CA GLU A 158 14.42 -20.87 -0.62
C GLU A 158 12.88 -20.92 -0.69
N LYS A 159 12.20 -20.79 0.46
CA LYS A 159 10.74 -20.88 0.58
C LYS A 159 10.20 -19.72 1.42
N PRO A 160 10.29 -18.49 0.91
CA PRO A 160 9.76 -17.33 1.64
C PRO A 160 8.23 -17.42 1.77
N ALA A 161 7.70 -16.83 2.84
CA ALA A 161 6.27 -16.60 2.98
C ALA A 161 5.73 -15.74 1.83
N VAL A 162 4.46 -15.93 1.46
CA VAL A 162 3.78 -15.10 0.45
C VAL A 162 3.68 -13.66 0.96
N LEU A 163 4.16 -12.70 0.18
CA LEU A 163 4.22 -11.30 0.58
C LEU A 163 2.88 -10.61 0.28
N MET A 164 2.34 -9.93 1.29
CA MET A 164 1.23 -8.98 1.16
C MET A 164 1.66 -7.63 1.72
N VAL A 165 1.25 -6.52 1.09
CA VAL A 165 1.61 -5.17 1.55
C VAL A 165 0.42 -4.49 2.20
N ARG A 166 0.61 -3.95 3.40
CA ARG A 166 -0.38 -3.09 4.06
C ARG A 166 0.00 -1.62 3.85
N PRO A 167 -0.66 -0.89 2.93
CA PRO A 167 -0.47 0.55 2.82
C PRO A 167 -1.08 1.27 4.03
N ARG A 168 -0.73 2.54 4.23
CA ARG A 168 -1.40 3.43 5.17
C ARG A 168 -2.91 3.52 4.89
N GLY A 169 -3.69 3.83 5.92
CA GLY A 169 -5.15 4.04 5.80
C GLY A 169 -5.51 5.36 5.12
N TRP A 170 -6.77 5.48 4.67
CA TRP A 170 -7.23 6.64 3.88
C TRP A 170 -7.04 8.01 4.54
N HIS A 171 -7.01 8.06 5.87
CA HIS A 171 -6.87 9.28 6.66
C HIS A 171 -5.44 9.82 6.75
N LEU A 172 -4.43 9.04 6.36
CA LEU A 172 -3.02 9.45 6.48
C LEU A 172 -2.53 10.16 5.20
N PRO A 173 -1.89 11.33 5.33
CA PRO A 173 -1.23 12.00 4.22
C PRO A 173 0.19 11.44 3.96
N GLU A 174 0.74 11.80 2.81
CA GLU A 174 2.17 11.76 2.51
C GLU A 174 2.68 13.18 2.28
N ASP A 175 3.09 13.86 3.35
CA ASP A 175 3.41 15.29 3.34
C ASP A 175 4.61 15.66 2.45
N HIS A 176 5.45 14.68 2.07
CA HIS A 176 6.62 14.88 1.23
C HIS A 176 6.33 14.79 -0.27
N VAL A 177 5.07 14.55 -0.67
CA VAL A 177 4.67 14.44 -2.07
C VAL A 177 3.42 15.28 -2.35
N MET A 178 3.52 16.15 -3.36
CA MET A 178 2.44 17.03 -3.76
C MET A 178 2.08 16.85 -5.23
N VAL A 179 0.79 16.91 -5.54
CA VAL A 179 0.25 17.07 -6.90
C VAL A 179 -0.41 18.44 -6.96
N GLY A 180 0.16 19.36 -7.75
CA GLY A 180 -0.18 20.77 -7.65
C GLY A 180 0.13 21.34 -6.25
N GLU A 181 -0.90 21.77 -5.53
CA GLU A 181 -0.81 22.28 -4.15
C GLU A 181 -1.39 21.31 -3.11
N GLU A 182 -1.79 20.11 -3.55
CA GLU A 182 -2.42 19.11 -2.69
C GLU A 182 -1.44 18.03 -2.25
N VAL A 183 -1.46 17.72 -0.96
CA VAL A 183 -0.73 16.61 -0.38
C VAL A 183 -1.34 15.28 -0.84
N VAL A 184 -0.47 14.35 -1.25
CA VAL A 184 -0.88 13.03 -1.73
C VAL A 184 -1.38 12.16 -0.57
N SER A 185 -2.34 11.28 -0.85
CA SER A 185 -2.75 10.25 0.11
C SER A 185 -1.62 9.25 0.37
N GLY A 186 -1.29 9.00 1.65
CA GLY A 186 -0.31 7.98 2.03
C GLY A 186 -0.70 6.58 1.55
N ALA A 187 -2.00 6.27 1.56
CA ALA A 187 -2.55 5.01 1.02
C ALA A 187 -2.24 4.83 -0.47
N LEU A 188 -2.42 5.90 -1.27
CA LEU A 188 -2.12 5.87 -2.70
C LEU A 188 -0.62 5.83 -2.95
N PHE A 189 0.19 6.57 -2.20
CA PHE A 189 1.65 6.52 -2.30
C PHE A 189 2.19 5.10 -2.08
N ASP A 190 1.81 4.48 -0.96
CA ASP A 190 2.30 3.14 -0.59
C ASP A 190 1.88 2.08 -1.61
N PHE A 191 0.61 2.13 -2.03
CA PHE A 191 0.03 1.27 -3.07
C PHE A 191 0.74 1.45 -4.41
N ALA A 192 0.83 2.69 -4.89
CA ALA A 192 1.31 3.01 -6.23
C ALA A 192 2.75 2.56 -6.42
N LEU A 193 3.63 2.91 -5.48
CA LEU A 193 5.05 2.56 -5.57
C LEU A 193 5.25 1.05 -5.48
N TYR A 194 4.57 0.37 -4.55
CA TYR A 194 4.72 -1.08 -4.46
C TYR A 194 4.23 -1.76 -5.74
N LEU A 195 3.02 -1.41 -6.22
CA LEU A 195 2.46 -2.00 -7.42
C LEU A 195 3.36 -1.76 -8.63
N TRP A 196 3.73 -0.52 -8.89
CA TRP A 196 4.48 -0.11 -10.08
C TRP A 196 5.77 -0.89 -10.25
N HIS A 197 6.52 -1.05 -9.15
CA HIS A 197 7.82 -1.71 -9.18
C HIS A 197 7.75 -3.23 -9.10
N ASN A 198 6.69 -3.79 -8.50
CA ASN A 198 6.69 -5.19 -8.07
C ASN A 198 5.63 -6.07 -8.73
N ALA A 199 4.58 -5.51 -9.35
CA ALA A 199 3.51 -6.31 -9.95
C ALA A 199 4.05 -7.29 -11.01
N ARG A 200 4.85 -6.80 -11.96
CA ARG A 200 5.40 -7.66 -13.03
C ARG A 200 6.41 -8.69 -12.50
N PRO A 201 7.41 -8.33 -11.67
CA PRO A 201 8.29 -9.31 -11.04
C PRO A 201 7.54 -10.37 -10.20
N ALA A 202 6.53 -9.97 -9.41
CA ALA A 202 5.75 -10.89 -8.59
C ALA A 202 4.98 -11.91 -9.43
N LEU A 203 4.29 -11.43 -10.48
CA LEU A 203 3.59 -12.29 -11.44
C LEU A 203 4.55 -13.24 -12.17
N ALA A 204 5.73 -12.77 -12.57
CA ALA A 204 6.74 -13.61 -13.23
C ALA A 204 7.26 -14.74 -12.32
N LYS A 205 7.23 -14.55 -10.99
CA LYS A 205 7.56 -15.58 -9.99
C LYS A 205 6.36 -16.44 -9.57
N GLY A 206 5.21 -16.30 -10.24
CA GLY A 206 4.02 -17.10 -9.97
C GLY A 206 3.22 -16.68 -8.74
N SER A 207 3.45 -15.47 -8.23
CA SER A 207 2.68 -14.83 -7.15
C SER A 207 1.94 -13.59 -7.70
N GLY A 208 1.65 -12.58 -6.88
CA GLY A 208 0.96 -11.37 -7.33
C GLY A 208 1.10 -10.16 -6.42
N PRO A 209 0.66 -8.97 -6.87
CA PRO A 209 0.66 -7.76 -6.06
C PRO A 209 -0.49 -7.78 -5.05
N TYR A 210 -0.26 -8.40 -3.89
CA TYR A 210 -1.29 -8.57 -2.85
C TYR A 210 -1.26 -7.46 -1.82
N PHE A 211 -2.44 -7.02 -1.39
CA PHE A 211 -2.61 -5.91 -0.45
C PHE A 211 -3.49 -6.29 0.75
N TYR A 212 -3.18 -5.69 1.90
CA TYR A 212 -3.97 -5.75 3.13
C TYR A 212 -4.52 -4.36 3.42
N LEU A 213 -5.83 -4.14 3.32
CA LEU A 213 -6.41 -2.78 3.35
C LEU A 213 -6.89 -2.42 4.77
N PRO A 214 -6.28 -1.42 5.44
CA PRO A 214 -6.60 -1.12 6.83
C PRO A 214 -7.75 -0.14 6.99
N LYS A 215 -8.38 -0.19 8.17
CA LYS A 215 -9.22 0.88 8.75
C LYS A 215 -10.31 1.43 7.81
N LEU A 216 -10.92 0.55 7.02
CA LEU A 216 -12.11 0.89 6.23
C LEU A 216 -13.33 0.99 7.14
N GLU A 217 -14.13 2.03 6.95
CA GLU A 217 -15.34 2.30 7.76
C GLU A 217 -16.63 2.22 6.94
N SER A 218 -16.53 1.94 5.64
CA SER A 218 -17.69 1.77 4.79
C SER A 218 -17.42 0.92 3.55
N ARG A 219 -18.50 0.36 2.99
CA ARG A 219 -18.47 -0.30 1.67
C ARG A 219 -18.07 0.66 0.54
N HIS A 220 -18.26 1.97 0.71
CA HIS A 220 -17.94 2.97 -0.30
C HIS A 220 -16.43 3.20 -0.40
N GLU A 221 -15.71 3.04 0.71
CA GLU A 221 -14.25 3.04 0.74
C GLU A 221 -13.66 1.75 0.17
N ALA A 222 -14.33 0.60 0.37
CA ALA A 222 -13.98 -0.63 -0.35
C ALA A 222 -14.21 -0.48 -1.86
N ALA A 223 -15.28 0.21 -2.27
CA ALA A 223 -15.53 0.54 -3.68
C ALA A 223 -14.48 1.50 -4.25
N LEU A 224 -13.99 2.47 -3.45
CA LEU A 224 -12.87 3.34 -3.86
C LEU A 224 -11.62 2.51 -4.16
N TRP A 225 -11.23 1.58 -3.27
CA TRP A 225 -10.13 0.65 -3.55
C TRP A 225 -10.37 -0.19 -4.80
N SER A 226 -11.59 -0.70 -4.99
CA SER A 226 -11.91 -1.46 -6.21
C SER A 226 -11.72 -0.64 -7.49
N ASP A 227 -12.03 0.66 -7.47
CA ASP A 227 -11.84 1.53 -8.63
C ASP A 227 -10.37 1.88 -8.85
N VAL A 228 -9.61 2.08 -7.76
CA VAL A 228 -8.14 2.23 -7.79
C VAL A 228 -7.49 1.00 -8.41
N PHE A 229 -7.87 -0.21 -7.99
CA PHE A 229 -7.33 -1.45 -8.55
C PHE A 229 -7.69 -1.61 -10.02
N ARG A 230 -8.95 -1.37 -10.41
CA ARG A 230 -9.38 -1.49 -11.81
C ARG A 230 -8.65 -0.51 -12.74
N PHE A 231 -8.33 0.68 -12.25
CA PHE A 231 -7.55 1.64 -13.03
C PHE A 231 -6.08 1.20 -13.18
N ALA A 232 -5.56 0.52 -12.16
CA ALA A 232 -4.17 0.08 -12.11
C ALA A 232 -3.89 -1.24 -12.87
N GLU A 233 -4.91 -2.06 -13.10
CA GLU A 233 -4.89 -3.30 -13.91
C GLU A 233 -4.82 -3.03 -15.43
#